data_AF-A0A520BPE4-F1
#
_entry.id   AF-A0A520BPE4-F1
#
_cell.length_a   1.000
_cell.length_b   1.000
_cell.length_c   1.000
_cell.angle_alpha   90.00
_cell.angle_beta   90.00
_cell.angle_gamma   90.00
#
_symmetry.space_group_name_H-M   'P 1'
#
loop_
_entity.id
_entity.type
_entity.pdbx_description
1 polymer ?
#
loop_
_entity_poly.entity_id
_entity_poly.type
_entity_poly.pdbx_seq_one_letter_code
_entity_poly.pdbx_strand_id
1 'polypeptide(L)'
;MEDVQKQITWYEITKDIIIPFLGVISTIIIGVLIASVFRKRDEKIKTKQILIDTYMEYLNARSKNVAYEILVRTYEIYNDMQMNYGKYFNEHANTHHAKKLINEAIDDHITKIDSFDTNINWSFYTYKFSFLLGGKTYKKELQELETRIMNEFYSQKSITDFLIEAKKDIVGNPMIVENMNALDLTKINYALDMIESHISFKYNNFQFRLFNTYDKKLADLVNEY
;
A
#
# COMPACT_ATOMS: atom_id res chain seq x y z
N MET A 1 67.09 10.41 -64.73
CA MET A 1 66.24 10.47 -63.51
C MET A 1 65.33 9.26 -63.59
N GLU A 2 65.73 8.18 -62.95
CA GLU A 2 64.89 6.99 -62.82
C GLU A 2 63.91 7.22 -61.68
N ASP A 3 62.63 7.31 -62.00
CA ASP A 3 61.55 7.19 -61.02
C ASP A 3 61.58 5.76 -60.50
N VAL A 4 62.19 5.55 -59.33
CA VAL A 4 62.01 4.32 -58.57
C VAL A 4 60.59 4.37 -58.01
N GLN A 5 59.64 3.87 -58.81
CA GLN A 5 58.28 3.60 -58.39
C GLN A 5 58.37 2.66 -57.17
N LYS A 6 58.19 3.21 -55.96
CA LYS A 6 58.09 2.43 -54.73
C LYS A 6 56.97 1.40 -54.94
N GLN A 7 57.33 0.13 -55.14
CA GLN A 7 56.35 -0.95 -55.17
C GLN A 7 55.73 -1.05 -53.79
N ILE A 8 54.49 -0.57 -53.67
CA ILE A 8 53.69 -0.69 -52.46
C ILE A 8 53.56 -2.18 -52.17
N THR A 9 54.21 -2.64 -51.10
CA THR A 9 54.17 -4.05 -50.71
C THR A 9 52.91 -4.32 -49.90
N TRP A 10 52.39 -5.56 -49.95
CA TRP A 10 51.22 -5.97 -49.17
C TRP A 10 51.32 -5.64 -47.68
N TYR A 11 52.53 -5.65 -47.14
CA TYR A 11 52.81 -5.24 -45.76
C TYR A 11 52.50 -3.76 -45.50
N GLU A 12 52.92 -2.86 -46.39
CA GLU A 12 52.62 -1.42 -46.28
C GLU A 12 51.11 -1.15 -46.42
N ILE A 13 50.41 -1.83 -47.33
CA ILE A 13 48.94 -1.76 -47.46
C ILE A 13 48.25 -2.20 -46.17
N THR A 14 48.70 -3.31 -45.59
CA THR A 14 48.08 -3.86 -44.38
C THR A 14 48.30 -2.94 -43.19
N LYS A 15 49.54 -2.46 -43.02
CA LYS A 15 49.94 -1.61 -41.90
C LYS A 15 49.32 -0.20 -41.97
N ASP A 16 49.31 0.41 -43.14
CA ASP A 16 48.97 1.83 -43.28
C ASP A 16 47.50 2.07 -43.64
N ILE A 17 46.79 1.06 -44.13
CA ILE A 17 45.38 1.19 -44.55
C ILE A 17 44.47 0.25 -43.74
N ILE A 18 44.77 -1.06 -43.72
CA ILE A 18 43.87 -2.06 -43.13
C ILE A 18 43.82 -1.94 -41.59
N ILE A 19 44.98 -1.87 -40.92
CA ILE A 19 45.04 -1.77 -39.46
C ILE A 19 44.36 -0.49 -38.93
N PRO A 20 44.62 0.72 -39.47
CA PRO A 20 43.92 1.93 -39.05
C PRO A 20 42.42 1.86 -39.29
N PHE A 21 41.99 1.32 -40.44
CA PHE A 21 40.58 1.17 -40.77
C PHE A 21 39.86 0.20 -39.82
N LEU A 22 40.47 -0.95 -39.51
CA LEU A 22 39.96 -1.89 -38.49
C LEU A 22 39.95 -1.26 -37.09
N GLY A 23 40.91 -0.40 -36.76
CA GLY A 23 40.95 0.37 -35.51
C GLY A 23 39.76 1.32 -35.38
N VAL A 24 39.42 2.05 -36.45
CA VAL A 24 38.23 2.92 -36.49
C VAL A 24 36.96 2.11 -36.33
N ILE A 25 36.80 1.00 -37.08
CA ILE A 25 35.62 0.12 -36.98
C ILE A 25 35.48 -0.43 -35.56
N SER A 26 36.56 -0.93 -34.97
CA SER A 26 36.55 -1.50 -33.62
C SER A 26 36.16 -0.46 -32.57
N THR A 27 36.66 0.78 -32.71
CA THR A 27 36.30 1.89 -31.82
C THR A 27 34.82 2.25 -31.92
N ILE A 28 34.26 2.28 -33.14
CA ILE A 28 32.83 2.52 -33.36
C ILE A 28 32.00 1.41 -32.71
N ILE A 29 32.35 0.14 -32.90
CA ILE A 29 31.63 -1.00 -32.33
C ILE A 29 31.66 -0.95 -30.80
N ILE A 30 32.83 -0.72 -30.20
CA ILE A 30 32.96 -0.59 -28.73
C ILE A 30 32.16 0.61 -28.22
N GLY A 31 32.20 1.75 -28.92
CA GLY A 31 31.42 2.94 -28.57
C GLY A 31 29.91 2.67 -28.57
N VAL A 32 29.40 1.96 -29.59
CA VAL A 32 27.98 1.57 -29.68
C VAL A 32 27.59 0.60 -28.54
N LEU A 33 28.44 -0.37 -28.21
CA LEU A 33 28.20 -1.30 -27.10
C LEU A 33 28.13 -0.55 -25.76
N ILE A 34 29.11 0.31 -25.50
CA ILE A 34 29.17 1.13 -24.28
C ILE A 34 27.92 2.02 -24.20
N ALA A 35 27.58 2.73 -25.28
CA ALA A 35 26.40 3.59 -25.33
C ALA A 35 25.09 2.79 -25.11
N SER A 36 24.99 1.57 -25.66
CA SER A 36 23.84 0.70 -25.45
C SER A 36 23.71 0.25 -23.99
N VAL A 37 24.84 -0.10 -23.34
CA VAL A 37 24.86 -0.47 -21.92
C VAL A 37 24.46 0.70 -21.03
N PHE A 38 25.03 1.90 -21.25
CA PHE A 38 24.66 3.11 -20.50
C PHE A 38 23.18 3.47 -20.70
N ARG A 39 22.70 3.45 -21.93
CA ARG A 39 21.29 3.71 -22.23
C ARG A 39 20.35 2.74 -21.51
N LYS A 40 20.64 1.43 -21.55
CA LYS A 40 19.84 0.42 -20.85
C LYS A 40 19.86 0.63 -19.33
N ARG A 41 21.02 1.02 -18.78
CA ARG A 41 21.14 1.33 -17.34
C ARG A 41 20.29 2.54 -16.96
N ASP A 42 20.32 3.60 -17.76
CA ASP A 42 19.52 4.81 -17.53
C ASP A 42 18.02 4.54 -17.65
N GLU A 43 17.60 3.76 -18.65
CA GLU A 43 16.21 3.33 -18.82
C GLU A 43 15.77 2.49 -17.61
N LYS A 44 16.59 1.55 -17.14
CA LYS A 44 16.31 0.74 -15.95
C LYS A 44 16.14 1.60 -14.69
N ILE A 45 17.03 2.56 -14.45
CA ILE A 45 16.94 3.48 -13.29
C ILE A 45 15.66 4.31 -13.35
N LYS A 46 15.31 4.85 -14.53
CA LYS A 46 14.07 5.64 -14.71
C LYS A 46 12.83 4.80 -14.45
N THR A 47 12.76 3.58 -15.00
CA THR A 47 11.65 2.66 -14.76
C THR A 47 11.54 2.32 -13.27
N LYS A 48 12.66 2.01 -12.60
CA LYS A 48 12.67 1.74 -11.16
C LYS A 48 12.14 2.92 -10.35
N GLN A 49 12.54 4.15 -10.67
CA GLN A 49 12.05 5.34 -9.98
C GLN A 49 10.52 5.49 -10.13
N ILE A 50 9.99 5.35 -11.35
CA ILE A 50 8.54 5.45 -11.60
C ILE A 50 7.76 4.36 -10.86
N LEU A 51 8.31 3.15 -10.78
CA LEU A 51 7.73 2.04 -10.03
C LEU A 51 7.71 2.31 -8.52
N ILE A 52 8.80 2.87 -7.97
CA ILE A 52 8.87 3.30 -6.56
C ILE A 52 7.82 4.37 -6.28
N ASP A 53 7.74 5.41 -7.12
CA ASP A 53 6.77 6.51 -6.93
C ASP A 53 5.33 5.96 -6.96
N THR A 54 5.04 5.06 -7.90
CA THR A 54 3.74 4.37 -7.99
C THR A 54 3.46 3.51 -6.76
N TYR A 55 4.47 2.86 -6.19
CA TYR A 55 4.33 2.08 -4.97
C TYR A 55 4.06 2.95 -3.74
N MET A 56 4.71 4.11 -3.64
CA MET A 56 4.43 5.07 -2.57
C MET A 56 3.02 5.63 -2.68
N GLU A 57 2.56 5.94 -3.90
CA GLU A 57 1.17 6.33 -4.14
C GLU A 57 0.18 5.24 -3.74
N TYR A 58 0.45 3.97 -4.10
CA TYR A 58 -0.35 2.82 -3.69
C TYR A 58 -0.46 2.72 -2.17
N LEU A 59 0.67 2.80 -1.46
CA LEU A 59 0.70 2.73 0.01
C LEU A 59 -0.08 3.88 0.64
N ASN A 60 0.01 5.09 0.08
CA ASN A 60 -0.75 6.24 0.54
C ASN A 60 -2.27 6.04 0.34
N ALA A 61 -2.69 5.61 -0.86
CA ALA A 61 -4.10 5.29 -1.13
C ALA A 61 -4.61 4.22 -0.16
N ARG A 62 -3.86 3.14 0.05
CA ARG A 62 -4.23 2.11 1.02
C ARG A 62 -4.33 2.65 2.44
N SER A 63 -3.35 3.44 2.90
CA SER A 63 -3.35 4.00 4.24
C SER A 63 -4.58 4.88 4.49
N LYS A 64 -4.99 5.69 3.51
CA LYS A 64 -6.21 6.50 3.62
C LYS A 64 -7.46 5.63 3.67
N ASN A 65 -7.53 4.57 2.86
CA ASN A 65 -8.66 3.64 2.86
C ASN A 65 -8.78 2.93 4.22
N VAL A 66 -7.66 2.47 4.80
CA VAL A 66 -7.65 1.86 6.13
C VAL A 66 -8.12 2.84 7.20
N ALA A 67 -7.68 4.10 7.15
CA ALA A 67 -8.14 5.12 8.08
C ALA A 67 -9.65 5.38 7.99
N TYR A 68 -10.20 5.44 6.76
CA TYR A 68 -11.64 5.54 6.53
C TYR A 68 -12.40 4.36 7.13
N GLU A 69 -11.97 3.14 6.85
CA GLU A 69 -12.63 1.94 7.34
C GLU A 69 -12.61 1.86 8.87
N ILE A 70 -11.50 2.24 9.52
CA ILE A 70 -11.43 2.31 10.98
C ILE A 70 -12.50 3.26 11.54
N LEU A 71 -12.68 4.44 10.93
CA LEU A 71 -13.73 5.38 11.32
C LEU A 71 -15.13 4.76 11.18
N VAL A 72 -15.40 4.11 10.04
CA VAL A 72 -16.68 3.44 9.79
C VAL A 72 -16.95 2.32 10.80
N ARG A 73 -15.97 1.44 11.07
CA ARG A 73 -16.15 0.34 12.04
C ARG A 73 -16.31 0.85 13.47
N THR A 74 -15.63 1.93 13.82
CA THR A 74 -15.79 2.58 15.12
C THR A 74 -17.20 3.15 15.27
N TYR A 75 -17.68 3.87 14.26
CA TYR A 75 -19.05 4.36 14.19
C TYR A 75 -20.08 3.22 14.33
N GLU A 76 -19.92 2.12 13.59
CA GLU A 76 -20.83 0.96 13.67
C GLU A 76 -20.88 0.37 15.08
N ILE A 77 -19.74 0.31 15.76
CA ILE A 77 -19.66 -0.19 17.14
C ILE A 77 -20.35 0.79 18.11
N TYR A 78 -20.09 2.09 18.01
CA TYR A 78 -20.73 3.08 18.87
C TYR A 78 -22.25 3.11 18.68
N ASN A 79 -22.72 3.01 17.43
CA ASN A 79 -24.14 2.96 17.13
C ASN A 79 -24.79 1.70 17.74
N ASP A 80 -24.12 0.54 17.66
CA ASP A 80 -24.59 -0.67 18.34
C ASP A 80 -24.57 -0.55 19.87
N MET A 81 -23.56 0.08 20.48
CA MET A 81 -23.52 0.36 21.91
C MET A 81 -24.66 1.27 22.35
N GLN A 82 -24.99 2.27 21.54
CA GLN A 82 -26.08 3.21 21.80
C GLN A 82 -27.43 2.50 21.86
N MET A 83 -27.70 1.62 20.89
CA MET A 83 -28.94 0.84 20.81
C MET A 83 -28.99 -0.32 21.83
N ASN A 84 -27.84 -0.93 22.14
CA ASN A 84 -27.74 -2.16 22.92
C ASN A 84 -26.88 -2.03 24.18
N TYR A 85 -26.87 -0.86 24.83
CA TYR A 85 -25.94 -0.54 25.93
C TYR A 85 -25.83 -1.62 27.01
N GLY A 86 -26.96 -2.17 27.48
CA GLY A 86 -26.98 -3.22 28.51
C GLY A 86 -26.32 -4.54 28.11
N LYS A 87 -26.01 -4.77 26.83
CA LYS A 87 -25.20 -5.91 26.37
C LYS A 87 -23.70 -5.68 26.54
N TYR A 88 -23.29 -4.42 26.65
CA TYR A 88 -21.88 -4.02 26.77
C TYR A 88 -21.50 -3.71 28.21
N PHE A 89 -22.38 -2.98 28.91
CA PHE A 89 -22.10 -2.40 30.21
C PHE A 89 -23.29 -2.57 31.15
N ASN A 90 -23.04 -2.41 32.45
CA ASN A 90 -24.08 -2.57 33.45
C ASN A 90 -25.01 -1.36 33.41
N GLU A 91 -26.32 -1.58 33.39
CA GLU A 91 -27.27 -0.48 33.49
C GLU A 91 -27.41 -0.03 34.95
N HIS A 92 -27.04 1.23 35.21
CA HIS A 92 -27.22 1.90 36.51
C HIS A 92 -27.77 3.32 36.32
N ALA A 93 -28.12 4.00 37.41
CA ALA A 93 -28.78 5.31 37.39
C ALA A 93 -28.04 6.39 36.55
N ASN A 94 -26.72 6.25 36.39
CA ASN A 94 -25.86 7.23 35.74
C ASN A 94 -25.46 6.87 34.31
N THR A 95 -26.03 5.78 33.77
CA THR A 95 -25.87 5.33 32.38
C THR A 95 -26.14 6.45 31.35
N HIS A 96 -26.98 7.42 31.70
CA HIS A 96 -27.32 8.55 30.83
C HIS A 96 -26.10 9.41 30.45
N HIS A 97 -25.09 9.53 31.32
CA HIS A 97 -23.84 10.24 31.00
C HIS A 97 -23.03 9.50 29.92
N ALA A 98 -22.84 8.19 30.09
CA ALA A 98 -22.13 7.37 29.11
C ALA A 98 -22.85 7.34 27.76
N LYS A 99 -24.19 7.17 27.77
CA LYS A 99 -25.00 7.23 26.53
C LYS A 99 -24.89 8.59 25.83
N LYS A 100 -24.83 9.70 26.59
CA LYS A 100 -24.64 11.04 26.01
C LYS A 100 -23.29 11.15 25.30
N LEU A 101 -22.20 10.73 25.96
CA LEU A 101 -20.85 10.78 25.38
C LEU A 101 -20.72 9.84 24.17
N ILE A 102 -21.38 8.68 24.18
CA ILE A 102 -21.47 7.80 22.99
C ILE A 102 -22.17 8.53 21.84
N ASN A 103 -23.29 9.23 22.08
CA ASN A 103 -23.97 10.00 21.03
C ASN A 103 -23.07 11.12 20.47
N GLU A 104 -22.38 11.86 21.33
CA GLU A 104 -21.43 12.88 20.90
C GLU A 104 -20.31 12.28 20.03
N ALA A 105 -19.77 11.13 20.44
CA ALA A 105 -18.77 10.41 19.65
C ALA A 105 -19.32 9.92 18.31
N ILE A 106 -20.59 9.49 18.25
CA ILE A 106 -21.27 9.11 17.00
C ILE A 106 -21.35 10.30 16.05
N ASP A 107 -21.80 11.46 16.52
CA ASP A 107 -21.93 12.68 15.71
C ASP A 107 -20.57 13.15 15.17
N ASP A 108 -19.52 13.09 16.00
CA ASP A 108 -18.15 13.38 15.61
C ASP A 108 -17.66 12.42 14.50
N HIS A 109 -17.97 11.13 14.61
CA HIS A 109 -17.58 10.13 13.61
C HIS A 109 -18.32 10.31 12.29
N ILE A 110 -19.63 10.58 12.32
CA ILE A 110 -20.40 10.91 11.11
C ILE A 110 -19.76 12.09 10.38
N THR A 111 -19.45 13.16 11.12
CA THR A 111 -18.82 14.35 10.54
C THR A 111 -17.46 14.04 9.90
N LYS A 112 -16.64 13.20 10.55
CA LYS A 112 -15.35 12.74 10.00
C LYS A 112 -15.53 11.85 8.76
N ILE A 113 -16.54 10.99 8.74
CA ILE A 113 -16.86 10.11 7.60
C ILE A 113 -17.33 10.94 6.41
N ASP A 114 -18.24 11.89 6.62
CA ASP A 114 -18.80 12.75 5.57
C ASP A 114 -17.75 13.71 4.97
N SER A 115 -16.76 14.10 5.76
CA SER A 115 -15.63 14.93 5.32
C SER A 115 -14.47 14.13 4.70
N PHE A 116 -14.53 12.80 4.72
CA PHE A 116 -13.48 11.95 4.18
C PHE A 116 -13.54 11.93 2.65
N ASP A 117 -12.40 12.14 1.99
CA ASP A 117 -12.31 12.01 0.53
C ASP A 117 -12.58 10.56 0.13
N THR A 118 -13.69 10.32 -0.58
CA THR A 118 -14.14 8.97 -0.96
C THR A 118 -13.43 8.43 -2.20
N ASN A 119 -12.57 9.22 -2.86
CA ASN A 119 -11.87 8.80 -4.07
C ASN A 119 -10.59 8.00 -3.78
N ILE A 120 -10.70 6.97 -2.94
CA ILE A 120 -9.57 6.16 -2.48
C ILE A 120 -9.73 4.72 -2.96
N ASN A 121 -9.44 4.52 -4.25
CA ASN A 121 -9.38 3.19 -4.83
C ASN A 121 -7.93 2.72 -4.91
N TRP A 122 -7.56 1.65 -4.20
CA TRP A 122 -6.20 1.07 -4.29
C TRP A 122 -6.12 -0.08 -5.31
N SER A 123 -7.25 -0.64 -5.75
CA SER A 123 -7.28 -1.85 -6.60
C SER A 123 -6.73 -1.60 -8.01
N PHE A 124 -6.84 -0.37 -8.53
CA PHE A 124 -6.32 -0.04 -9.87
C PHE A 124 -4.79 -0.09 -9.97
N TYR A 125 -4.07 -0.07 -8.84
CA TYR A 125 -2.60 -0.03 -8.86
C TYR A 125 -1.99 -1.30 -9.47
N THR A 126 -2.64 -2.46 -9.40
CA THR A 126 -2.07 -3.65 -10.06
C THR A 126 -2.02 -3.51 -11.60
N TYR A 127 -3.00 -2.81 -12.18
CA TYR A 127 -2.99 -2.46 -13.61
C TYR A 127 -1.90 -1.43 -13.90
N LYS A 128 -1.75 -0.41 -13.04
CA LYS A 128 -0.71 0.61 -13.17
C LYS A 128 0.69 -0.02 -13.15
N PHE A 129 0.96 -0.94 -12.23
CA PHE A 129 2.22 -1.69 -12.19
C PHE A 129 2.43 -2.56 -13.43
N SER A 130 1.42 -3.31 -13.87
CA SER A 130 1.53 -4.17 -15.06
C SER A 130 1.88 -3.36 -16.31
N PHE A 131 1.25 -2.19 -16.49
CA PHE A 131 1.54 -1.27 -17.58
C PHE A 131 2.96 -0.71 -17.52
N LEU A 132 3.41 -0.24 -16.35
CA LEU A 132 4.74 0.33 -16.16
C LEU A 132 5.87 -0.69 -16.37
N LEU A 133 5.60 -1.97 -16.10
CA LEU A 133 6.54 -3.07 -16.34
C LEU A 133 6.59 -3.52 -17.82
N GLY A 134 5.80 -2.90 -18.70
CA GLY A 134 5.69 -3.29 -20.11
C GLY A 134 4.99 -4.65 -20.32
N GLY A 135 4.32 -5.16 -19.28
CA GLY A 135 3.54 -6.38 -19.37
C GLY A 135 2.32 -6.15 -20.25
N LYS A 136 2.21 -6.87 -21.37
CA LYS A 136 0.99 -6.89 -22.21
C LYS A 136 -0.17 -7.61 -21.52
N THR A 137 0.13 -8.43 -20.51
CA THR A 137 -0.81 -9.21 -19.73
C THR A 137 -0.59 -8.95 -18.24
N TYR A 138 -1.71 -8.96 -17.51
CA TYR A 138 -1.72 -8.82 -16.06
C TYR A 138 -0.90 -9.96 -15.41
N LYS A 139 -0.08 -9.65 -14.40
CA LYS A 139 0.65 -10.69 -13.64
C LYS A 139 -0.32 -11.56 -12.86
N LYS A 140 -0.69 -12.73 -13.41
CA LYS A 140 -1.70 -13.65 -12.87
C LYS A 140 -1.60 -13.86 -11.34
N GLU A 141 -0.39 -14.01 -10.81
CA GLU A 141 -0.17 -14.17 -9.37
C GLU A 141 -0.58 -12.97 -8.53
N LEU A 142 -0.36 -11.74 -9.00
CA LEU A 142 -0.85 -10.54 -8.32
C LEU A 142 -2.38 -10.46 -8.41
N GLN A 143 -2.99 -11.08 -9.42
CA GLN A 143 -4.43 -11.02 -9.69
C GLN A 143 -5.19 -11.86 -8.71
N GLU A 144 -4.67 -13.07 -8.52
CA GLU A 144 -5.19 -14.01 -7.55
C GLU A 144 -5.07 -13.44 -6.13
N LEU A 145 -3.99 -12.70 -5.83
CA LEU A 145 -3.84 -12.01 -4.56
C LEU A 145 -4.80 -10.83 -4.42
N GLU A 146 -4.91 -9.96 -5.42
CA GLU A 146 -5.85 -8.83 -5.41
C GLU A 146 -7.29 -9.34 -5.28
N THR A 147 -7.67 -10.36 -6.06
CA THR A 147 -9.01 -10.97 -6.02
C THR A 147 -9.29 -11.55 -4.64
N ARG A 148 -8.30 -12.23 -4.02
CA ARG A 148 -8.44 -12.74 -2.65
C ARG A 148 -8.65 -11.60 -1.66
N ILE A 149 -7.85 -10.53 -1.77
CA ILE A 149 -8.00 -9.36 -0.90
C ILE A 149 -9.38 -8.74 -1.10
N MET A 150 -9.83 -8.51 -2.34
CA MET A 150 -11.16 -7.95 -2.63
C MET A 150 -12.27 -8.84 -2.06
N ASN A 151 -12.18 -10.15 -2.24
CA ASN A 151 -13.16 -11.09 -1.70
C ASN A 151 -13.21 -11.07 -0.18
N GLU A 152 -12.07 -11.00 0.52
CA GLU A 152 -12.01 -10.99 1.98
C GLU A 152 -12.33 -9.62 2.59
N PHE A 153 -11.84 -8.55 1.98
CA PHE A 153 -11.98 -7.18 2.47
C PHE A 153 -13.43 -6.69 2.35
N TYR A 154 -14.10 -7.01 1.24
CA TYR A 154 -15.51 -6.66 1.02
C TYR A 154 -16.48 -7.78 1.40
N SER A 155 -15.99 -8.89 1.95
CA SER A 155 -16.84 -9.96 2.45
C SER A 155 -17.63 -9.49 3.66
N GLN A 156 -18.95 -9.52 3.54
CA GLN A 156 -19.86 -9.26 4.66
C GLN A 156 -19.56 -10.17 5.85
N LYS A 157 -19.15 -11.41 5.59
CA LYS A 157 -18.78 -12.36 6.64
C LYS A 157 -17.55 -11.88 7.41
N SER A 158 -16.48 -11.49 6.71
CA SER A 158 -15.22 -11.08 7.33
C SER A 158 -15.39 -9.80 8.15
N ILE A 159 -16.21 -8.85 7.66
CA ILE A 159 -16.61 -7.65 8.41
C ILE A 159 -17.43 -8.02 9.66
N THR A 160 -18.40 -8.92 9.52
CA THR A 160 -19.25 -9.38 10.64
C THR A 160 -18.41 -10.06 11.71
N ASP A 161 -17.51 -10.97 11.32
CA ASP A 161 -16.61 -11.67 12.21
C ASP A 161 -15.70 -10.68 12.97
N PHE A 162 -15.15 -9.67 12.28
CA PHE A 162 -14.39 -8.59 12.90
C PHE A 162 -15.20 -7.84 13.96
N LEU A 163 -16.43 -7.41 13.63
CA LEU A 163 -17.28 -6.67 14.55
C LEU A 163 -17.65 -7.52 15.77
N ILE A 164 -18.00 -8.79 15.59
CA ILE A 164 -18.30 -9.71 16.70
C ILE A 164 -17.10 -9.83 17.65
N GLU A 165 -15.91 -10.03 17.08
CA GLU A 165 -14.69 -10.19 17.86
C GLU A 165 -14.30 -8.88 18.57
N ALA A 166 -14.46 -7.72 17.93
CA ALA A 166 -14.20 -6.42 18.55
C ALA A 166 -15.15 -6.15 19.73
N LYS A 167 -16.44 -6.45 19.57
CA LYS A 167 -17.44 -6.32 20.63
C LYS A 167 -17.11 -7.21 21.83
N LYS A 168 -16.72 -8.46 21.57
CA LYS A 168 -16.30 -9.40 22.61
C LYS A 168 -15.11 -8.87 23.40
N ASP A 169 -14.11 -8.30 22.73
CA ASP A 169 -12.92 -7.75 23.40
C ASP A 169 -13.26 -6.53 24.25
N ILE A 170 -14.14 -5.65 23.78
CA ILE A 170 -14.60 -4.48 24.54
C ILE A 170 -15.27 -4.92 25.85
N VAL A 171 -16.23 -5.84 25.77
CA VAL A 171 -16.95 -6.36 26.95
C VAL A 171 -16.03 -7.18 27.86
N GLY A 172 -15.07 -7.88 27.27
CA GLY A 172 -14.07 -8.66 27.99
C GLY A 172 -12.98 -7.83 28.66
N ASN A 173 -12.87 -6.53 28.38
CA ASN A 173 -11.84 -5.65 28.92
C ASN A 173 -12.33 -4.97 30.22
N PRO A 174 -11.82 -5.37 31.41
CA PRO A 174 -12.32 -4.85 32.67
C PRO A 174 -12.13 -3.34 32.83
N MET A 175 -11.05 -2.79 32.26
CA MET A 175 -10.74 -1.38 32.37
C MET A 175 -11.70 -0.52 31.55
N ILE A 176 -12.07 -0.97 30.35
CA ILE A 176 -13.10 -0.30 29.53
C ILE A 176 -14.43 -0.34 30.26
N VAL A 177 -14.84 -1.52 30.74
CA VAL A 177 -16.13 -1.70 31.43
C VAL A 177 -16.20 -0.89 32.73
N GLU A 178 -15.16 -0.90 33.55
CA GLU A 178 -15.10 -0.13 34.81
C GLU A 178 -15.21 1.38 34.54
N ASN A 179 -14.45 1.87 33.56
CA ASN A 179 -14.44 3.30 33.23
C ASN A 179 -15.74 3.77 32.54
N MET A 180 -16.37 2.94 31.71
CA MET A 180 -17.69 3.22 31.13
C MET A 180 -18.80 3.22 32.18
N ASN A 181 -18.64 2.45 33.26
CA ASN A 181 -19.57 2.44 34.39
C ASN A 181 -19.30 3.54 35.42
N ALA A 182 -18.25 4.34 35.25
CA ALA A 182 -17.91 5.40 36.18
C ALA A 182 -18.89 6.58 36.10
N LEU A 183 -18.92 7.40 37.16
CA LEU A 183 -19.67 8.66 37.19
C LEU A 183 -18.88 9.83 36.59
N ASP A 184 -17.57 9.63 36.44
CA ASP A 184 -16.64 10.64 35.98
C ASP A 184 -16.56 10.66 34.46
N LEU A 185 -16.92 11.80 33.86
CA LEU A 185 -16.87 12.01 32.41
C LEU A 185 -15.46 11.80 31.84
N THR A 186 -14.41 12.12 32.59
CA THR A 186 -13.03 11.88 32.15
C THR A 186 -12.73 10.40 32.02
N LYS A 187 -13.25 9.57 32.92
CA LYS A 187 -13.11 8.11 32.83
C LYS A 187 -13.88 7.55 31.64
N ILE A 188 -15.11 8.02 31.41
CA ILE A 188 -15.91 7.57 30.27
C ILE A 188 -15.20 7.94 28.95
N ASN A 189 -14.71 9.17 28.80
CA ASN A 189 -13.95 9.57 27.62
C ASN A 189 -12.68 8.72 27.43
N TYR A 190 -11.94 8.46 28.51
CA TYR A 190 -10.78 7.58 28.45
C TYR A 190 -11.15 6.16 27.99
N ALA A 191 -12.31 5.63 28.39
CA ALA A 191 -12.79 4.34 27.91
C ALA A 191 -13.15 4.36 26.42
N LEU A 192 -13.74 5.45 25.93
CA LEU A 192 -14.01 5.64 24.50
C LEU A 192 -12.69 5.66 23.70
N ASP A 193 -11.69 6.42 24.15
CA ASP A 193 -10.35 6.43 23.53
C ASP A 193 -9.73 5.02 23.48
N MET A 194 -9.89 4.24 24.56
CA MET A 194 -9.43 2.84 24.61
C MET A 194 -10.16 1.95 23.60
N ILE A 195 -11.46 2.16 23.41
CA ILE A 195 -12.27 1.44 22.42
C ILE A 195 -11.75 1.75 21.00
N GLU A 196 -11.57 3.02 20.65
CA GLU A 196 -11.04 3.44 19.35
C GLU A 196 -9.65 2.85 19.09
N SER A 197 -8.77 2.92 20.10
CA SER A 197 -7.44 2.34 20.01
C SER A 197 -7.49 0.82 19.78
N HIS A 198 -8.41 0.11 20.44
CA HIS A 198 -8.59 -1.34 20.25
C HIS A 198 -9.04 -1.68 18.83
N ILE A 199 -10.06 -0.97 18.34
CA ILE A 199 -10.61 -1.17 17.00
C ILE A 199 -9.53 -0.87 15.96
N SER A 200 -8.83 0.26 16.11
CA SER A 200 -7.73 0.66 15.22
C SER A 200 -6.62 -0.39 15.18
N PHE A 201 -6.15 -0.88 16.32
CA PHE A 201 -5.11 -1.89 16.38
C PHE A 201 -5.56 -3.20 15.72
N LYS A 202 -6.76 -3.67 16.05
CA LYS A 202 -7.30 -4.92 15.54
C LYS A 202 -7.53 -4.87 14.03
N TYR A 203 -8.09 -3.77 13.54
CA TYR A 203 -8.34 -3.59 12.12
C TYR A 203 -7.02 -3.49 11.33
N ASN A 204 -6.03 -2.76 11.84
CA ASN A 204 -4.69 -2.73 11.24
C ASN A 204 -4.07 -4.14 11.13
N ASN A 205 -4.20 -4.98 12.15
CA ASN A 205 -3.71 -6.36 12.09
C ASN A 205 -4.49 -7.23 11.09
N PHE A 206 -5.81 -7.04 10.99
CA PHE A 206 -6.63 -7.68 9.95
C PHE A 206 -6.14 -7.29 8.54
N GLN A 207 -5.96 -5.99 8.30
CA GLN A 207 -5.45 -5.44 7.05
C GLN A 207 -4.04 -5.96 6.73
N PHE A 208 -3.12 -5.89 7.68
CA PHE A 208 -1.76 -6.37 7.49
C PHE A 208 -1.73 -7.85 7.07
N ARG A 209 -2.51 -8.72 7.72
CA ARG A 209 -2.57 -10.15 7.35
C ARG A 209 -3.04 -10.37 5.92
N LEU A 210 -3.99 -9.58 5.44
CA LEU A 210 -4.53 -9.68 4.09
C LEU A 210 -3.55 -9.15 3.03
N PHE A 211 -2.98 -7.96 3.26
CA PHE A 211 -2.22 -7.23 2.25
C PHE A 211 -0.73 -7.57 2.19
N ASN A 212 -0.12 -8.02 3.30
CA ASN A 212 1.33 -8.20 3.40
C ASN A 212 1.93 -9.11 2.31
N THR A 213 1.21 -10.15 1.90
CA THR A 213 1.70 -11.04 0.82
C THR A 213 1.73 -10.32 -0.53
N TYR A 214 0.68 -9.54 -0.82
CA TYR A 214 0.60 -8.74 -2.04
C TYR A 214 1.66 -7.63 -2.04
N ASP A 215 1.81 -6.92 -0.92
CA ASP A 215 2.80 -5.86 -0.75
C ASP A 215 4.23 -6.33 -0.96
N LYS A 216 4.57 -7.48 -0.39
CA LYS A 216 5.90 -8.10 -0.56
C LYS A 216 6.15 -8.44 -2.00
N LYS A 217 5.19 -9.08 -2.68
CA LYS A 217 5.33 -9.38 -4.11
C LYS A 217 5.49 -8.11 -4.94
N LEU A 218 4.72 -7.06 -4.67
CA LEU A 218 4.92 -5.78 -5.38
C LEU A 218 6.32 -5.21 -5.13
N ALA A 219 6.77 -5.17 -3.87
CA ALA A 219 8.09 -4.66 -3.53
C ALA A 219 9.22 -5.46 -4.20
N ASP A 220 9.11 -6.79 -4.22
CA ASP A 220 10.07 -7.67 -4.91
C ASP A 220 10.11 -7.36 -6.41
N LEU A 221 8.95 -7.19 -7.04
CA LEU A 221 8.87 -6.82 -8.46
C LEU A 221 9.48 -5.44 -8.76
N VAL A 222 9.32 -4.47 -7.88
CA VAL A 222 9.98 -3.16 -8.00
C VAL A 222 11.49 -3.31 -7.85
N ASN A 223 11.96 -4.23 -6.99
CA ASN A 223 13.38 -4.42 -6.72
C ASN A 223 14.12 -5.19 -7.83
N GLU A 224 13.44 -6.10 -8.54
CA GLU A 224 13.99 -6.82 -9.69
C GLU A 224 14.39 -5.90 -10.86
N TYR A 225 13.72 -4.74 -10.97
CA TYR A 225 14.01 -3.65 -11.91
C TYR A 225 14.96 -2.60 -11.30
#